data_AF-A0A926HQR1-F1
#
_entry.id   AF-A0A926HQR1-F1
#
_cell.length_a   1.000
_cell.length_b   1.000
_cell.length_c   1.000
_cell.angle_alpha   90.00
_cell.angle_beta   90.00
_cell.angle_gamma   90.00
#
_symmetry.space_group_name_H-M   'P 1'
#
loop_
_entity.id
_entity.type
_entity.pdbx_description
1 polymer ?
#
loop_
_entity_poly.entity_id
_entity_poly.type
_entity_poly.pdbx_seq_one_letter_code
_entity_poly.pdbx_strand_id
1 'polypeptide(L)'
;MLESFLQMARSGQPVYLHTVQKALQTAQGACSVPMRLALAQEGRFYETRLPLILPKTPEETGFLRRYLHARIYNILSAYGGRCLTVYLDPAIAALSALFADLPTVFGVGLPRAARTGYGKCINVADRMNHALGCGPFFMEFAPLSEYRPLPIKPAANPSGVSAGFQRAIASAAGHVLCGLDVGGTDIKACLAANGTFLRFKEYDWNPASFPTAQRTIAPLLLITRLLRDDYALLLRQQAEPTEALAGLRTEMDRALRKDAPDGEMLLCCEKVEAALGDDVQILDGIGLSYPDVVIRNRLVGGETPKTAGMRANPNVDYETEFAKLTNLCEVLRLLCKTGGVVRCVNDGHMAAYTAAVELSVAHPNTIQNGVFANPIGTGIGNGWVDEAGVIPEIPMELYNFITDLGNEPGRKIPASDIRSTRNSDTGLCGTLERQVGQVAMFHFAATMLPKSDPARYHALLDKGYFTLQNGVLSVPTAPEDLRKPFLAFLMQLAGSKDAPESVKELFRMHGEAFAAALLEIDEILHPKTDVRILFGRLVKEPTCFALLQEGVRRVTDRFTLQLADDSLACTPLMKRLAADPHYTVAQFAQAVGAVYFAAEECEPSAQ
;
A
#
# COMPACT_ATOMS: atom_id res chain seq x y z
N MET A 1 2.18 2.93 36.10
CA MET A 1 2.44 2.77 34.65
C MET A 1 1.20 3.16 33.84
N LEU A 2 0.07 2.43 33.89
CA LEU A 2 -1.12 2.77 33.09
C LEU A 2 -1.65 4.20 33.31
N GLU A 3 -1.65 4.70 34.55
CA GLU A 3 -2.07 6.09 34.83
C GLU A 3 -1.20 7.13 34.09
N SER A 4 0.10 6.86 33.90
CA SER A 4 0.97 7.77 33.13
C SER A 4 0.56 7.81 31.65
N PHE A 5 0.24 6.66 31.06
CA PHE A 5 -0.30 6.60 29.70
C PHE A 5 -1.66 7.29 29.59
N LEU A 6 -2.54 7.12 30.56
CA LEU A 6 -3.83 7.83 30.61
C LEU A 6 -3.63 9.34 30.71
N GLN A 7 -2.69 9.82 31.53
CA GLN A 7 -2.37 11.24 31.65
C GLN A 7 -1.82 11.82 30.34
N MET A 8 -0.91 11.11 29.67
CA MET A 8 -0.40 11.51 28.35
C MET A 8 -1.54 11.55 27.31
N ALA A 9 -2.39 10.54 27.28
CA ALA A 9 -3.52 10.48 26.35
C ALA A 9 -4.47 11.68 26.56
N ARG A 10 -4.82 11.99 27.82
CA ARG A 10 -5.67 13.12 28.19
C ARG A 10 -5.07 14.48 27.82
N SER A 11 -3.74 14.61 27.88
CA SER A 11 -3.04 15.85 27.54
C SER A 11 -2.90 16.09 26.02
N GLY A 12 -3.35 15.15 25.20
CA GLY A 12 -3.24 15.24 23.74
C GLY A 12 -1.92 14.68 23.19
N GLN A 13 -1.10 14.03 24.03
CA GLN A 13 0.16 13.42 23.60
C GLN A 13 -0.05 12.03 23.01
N PRO A 14 0.84 11.59 22.10
CA PRO A 14 0.82 10.23 21.59
C PRO A 14 1.21 9.23 22.69
N VAL A 15 0.59 8.06 22.65
CA VAL A 15 0.90 6.89 23.48
C VAL A 15 1.12 5.72 22.52
N TYR A 16 2.36 5.55 22.08
CA TYR A 16 2.69 4.59 21.03
C TYR A 16 2.56 3.13 21.49
N LEU A 17 2.06 2.29 20.58
CA LEU A 17 1.72 0.90 20.85
C LEU A 17 2.93 0.06 21.29
N HIS A 18 4.08 0.27 20.64
CA HIS A 18 5.35 -0.39 20.99
C HIS A 18 5.82 -0.03 22.41
N THR A 19 5.63 1.23 22.85
CA THR A 19 5.96 1.67 24.22
C THR A 19 5.07 0.99 25.25
N VAL A 20 3.77 0.90 24.97
CA VAL A 20 2.81 0.23 25.85
C VAL A 20 3.14 -1.26 25.95
N GLN A 21 3.43 -1.92 24.81
CA GLN A 21 3.83 -3.32 24.81
C GLN A 21 5.07 -3.55 25.66
N LYS A 22 6.15 -2.80 25.45
CA LYS A 22 7.41 -2.94 26.20
C LYS A 22 7.21 -2.74 27.71
N ALA A 23 6.39 -1.75 28.07
CA ALA A 23 6.02 -1.50 29.47
C ALA A 23 5.20 -2.65 30.08
N LEU A 24 4.27 -3.24 29.32
CA LEU A 24 3.48 -4.39 29.78
C LEU A 24 4.32 -5.67 29.90
N GLN A 25 5.24 -5.93 28.96
CA GLN A 25 6.13 -7.10 28.99
C GLN A 25 7.01 -7.14 30.24
N THR A 26 7.36 -5.97 30.78
CA THR A 26 8.26 -5.82 31.94
C THR A 26 7.52 -5.52 33.24
N ALA A 27 6.19 -5.41 33.20
CA ALA A 27 5.40 -5.06 34.37
C ALA A 27 5.31 -6.23 35.37
N GLN A 28 5.33 -5.89 36.66
CA GLN A 28 5.04 -6.86 37.72
C GLN A 28 3.59 -7.35 37.60
N GLY A 29 3.41 -8.68 37.61
CA GLY A 29 2.09 -9.31 37.42
C GLY A 29 1.63 -9.36 35.97
N ALA A 30 2.53 -9.17 35.00
CA ALA A 30 2.23 -9.38 33.59
C ALA A 30 1.84 -10.82 33.28
N CYS A 31 0.74 -10.97 32.55
CA CYS A 31 0.29 -12.21 31.94
C CYS A 31 0.68 -12.19 30.46
N SER A 32 1.03 -13.36 29.91
CA SER A 32 1.36 -13.52 28.50
C SER A 32 0.33 -14.43 27.84
N VAL A 33 -0.55 -13.85 27.02
CA VAL A 33 -1.65 -14.56 26.37
C VAL A 33 -1.22 -15.05 24.99
N PRO A 34 -1.06 -16.37 24.76
CA PRO A 34 -0.78 -16.87 23.43
C PRO A 34 -1.96 -16.65 22.49
N MET A 35 -1.67 -16.27 21.25
CA MET A 35 -2.63 -16.17 20.16
C MET A 35 -2.07 -16.88 18.94
N ARG A 36 -2.92 -17.65 18.27
CA ARG A 36 -2.59 -18.31 17.01
C ARG A 36 -3.58 -17.89 15.94
N LEU A 37 -3.07 -17.37 14.84
CA LEU A 37 -3.83 -17.08 13.64
C LEU A 37 -3.54 -18.16 12.60
N ALA A 38 -4.54 -18.95 12.24
CA ALA A 38 -4.47 -19.81 11.07
C ALA A 38 -4.65 -18.95 9.82
N LEU A 39 -3.73 -19.06 8.86
CA LEU A 39 -3.83 -18.34 7.59
C LEU A 39 -4.72 -19.08 6.60
N ALA A 40 -5.16 -18.39 5.54
CA ALA A 40 -5.96 -19.00 4.48
C ALA A 40 -5.16 -20.04 3.68
N GLN A 41 -3.84 -19.86 3.58
CA GLN A 41 -2.97 -20.85 2.98
C GLN A 41 -2.79 -22.05 3.90
N GLU A 42 -2.95 -23.24 3.33
CA GLU A 42 -2.88 -24.49 4.07
C GLU A 42 -1.56 -24.66 4.84
N GLY A 43 -1.66 -25.10 6.09
CA GLY A 43 -0.51 -25.37 6.95
C GLY A 43 0.29 -24.12 7.39
N ARG A 44 -0.18 -22.91 7.09
CA ARG A 44 0.46 -21.66 7.53
C ARG A 44 -0.25 -21.06 8.74
N PHE A 45 0.56 -20.63 9.70
CA PHE A 45 0.11 -20.04 10.95
C PHE A 45 0.99 -18.84 11.30
N TYR A 46 0.40 -17.85 11.94
CA TYR A 46 1.09 -16.80 12.68
C TYR A 46 0.83 -17.02 14.17
N GLU A 47 1.86 -16.90 15.00
CA GLU A 47 1.75 -17.07 16.44
C GLU A 47 2.44 -15.91 17.14
N THR A 48 1.76 -15.36 18.14
CA THR A 48 2.29 -14.26 18.96
C THR A 48 1.80 -14.39 20.39
N ARG A 49 2.35 -13.56 21.28
CA ARG A 49 1.93 -13.50 22.68
C ARG A 49 1.63 -12.06 23.05
N LEU A 50 0.43 -11.83 23.57
CA LEU A 50 0.00 -10.51 24.01
C LEU A 50 0.34 -10.32 25.49
N PRO A 51 1.20 -9.36 25.84
CA PRO A 51 1.47 -8.99 27.23
C PRO A 51 0.32 -8.15 27.78
N LEU A 52 -0.19 -8.52 28.96
CA LEU A 52 -1.28 -7.80 29.64
C LEU A 52 -1.04 -7.75 31.14
N ILE A 53 -1.68 -6.82 31.83
CA ILE A 53 -1.84 -6.82 33.30
C ILE A 53 -3.33 -6.78 33.63
N LEU A 54 -3.70 -7.17 34.85
CA LEU A 54 -5.08 -7.05 35.30
C LEU A 54 -5.41 -5.58 35.62
N PRO A 55 -6.48 -5.01 35.04
CA PRO A 55 -6.90 -3.65 35.35
C PRO A 55 -7.45 -3.56 36.78
N LYS A 56 -7.25 -2.40 37.41
CA LYS A 56 -7.76 -2.07 38.75
C LYS A 56 -8.94 -1.10 38.69
N THR A 57 -9.07 -0.34 37.61
CA THR A 57 -10.14 0.64 37.42
C THR A 57 -10.87 0.45 36.08
N PRO A 58 -12.07 1.03 35.93
CA PRO A 58 -12.77 1.07 34.64
C PRO A 58 -11.97 1.76 33.53
N GLU A 59 -11.22 2.82 33.86
CA GLU A 59 -10.38 3.56 32.90
C GLU A 59 -9.21 2.70 32.43
N GLU A 60 -8.55 1.99 33.34
CA GLU A 60 -7.50 1.02 33.00
C GLU A 60 -8.05 -0.11 32.13
N THR A 61 -9.26 -0.61 32.45
CA THR A 61 -9.96 -1.62 31.64
C THR A 61 -10.20 -1.11 30.23
N GLY A 62 -10.71 0.12 30.09
CA GLY A 62 -10.96 0.75 28.81
C GLY A 62 -9.69 1.00 28.01
N PHE A 63 -8.56 1.32 28.66
CA PHE A 63 -7.27 1.48 27.99
C PHE A 63 -6.71 0.13 27.51
N LEU A 64 -6.72 -0.91 28.35
CA LEU A 64 -6.25 -2.24 27.99
C LEU A 64 -7.09 -2.88 26.88
N ARG A 65 -8.41 -2.65 26.85
CA ARG A 65 -9.26 -3.07 25.72
C ARG A 65 -8.83 -2.40 24.42
N ARG A 66 -8.53 -1.10 24.43
CA ARG A 66 -8.02 -0.40 23.22
C ARG A 66 -6.68 -0.96 22.76
N TYR A 67 -5.78 -1.23 23.70
CA TYR A 67 -4.50 -1.88 23.42
C TYR A 67 -4.71 -3.26 22.78
N LEU A 68 -5.53 -4.11 23.40
CA LEU A 68 -5.90 -5.44 22.89
C LEU A 68 -6.50 -5.37 21.48
N HIS A 69 -7.49 -4.52 21.26
CA HIS A 69 -8.16 -4.37 19.97
C HIS A 69 -7.19 -3.86 18.90
N ALA A 70 -6.33 -2.89 19.22
CA ALA A 70 -5.31 -2.39 18.30
C ALA A 70 -4.35 -3.49 17.87
N ARG A 71 -3.88 -4.33 18.81
CA ARG A 71 -2.96 -5.43 18.51
C ARG A 71 -3.57 -6.49 17.62
N ILE A 72 -4.78 -6.93 17.94
CA ILE A 72 -5.50 -7.91 17.10
C ILE A 72 -5.79 -7.31 15.72
N TYR A 73 -6.22 -6.04 15.68
CA TYR A 73 -6.51 -5.36 14.42
C TYR A 73 -5.27 -5.28 13.53
N ASN A 74 -4.12 -4.86 14.05
CA ASN A 74 -2.88 -4.79 13.26
C ASN A 74 -2.46 -6.16 12.73
N ILE A 75 -2.56 -7.22 13.54
CA ILE A 75 -2.26 -8.60 13.11
C ILE A 75 -3.18 -9.03 11.97
N LEU A 76 -4.50 -8.80 12.10
CA LEU A 76 -5.47 -9.17 11.08
C LEU A 76 -5.36 -8.30 9.82
N SER A 77 -5.01 -7.02 9.95
CA SER A 77 -4.71 -6.14 8.80
C SER A 77 -3.42 -6.55 8.07
N ALA A 78 -2.43 -7.10 8.77
CA ALA A 78 -1.21 -7.61 8.15
C ALA A 78 -1.44 -8.93 7.41
N TYR A 79 -2.04 -9.91 8.10
CA TYR A 79 -2.07 -11.31 7.67
C TYR A 79 -3.42 -11.78 7.12
N GLY A 80 -4.51 -11.06 7.39
CA GLY A 80 -5.85 -11.58 7.22
C GLY A 80 -6.06 -12.81 8.11
N GLY A 81 -6.33 -13.95 7.47
CA GLY A 81 -6.43 -15.26 8.12
C GLY A 81 -7.85 -15.82 8.14
N ARG A 82 -7.98 -17.06 8.61
CA ARG A 82 -9.25 -17.80 8.68
C ARG A 82 -9.75 -18.04 10.10
N CYS A 83 -8.85 -18.12 11.06
CA CYS A 83 -9.21 -18.37 12.46
C CYS A 83 -8.19 -17.75 13.40
N LEU A 84 -8.66 -16.94 14.36
CA LEU A 84 -7.85 -16.49 15.49
C LEU A 84 -8.25 -17.26 16.75
N THR A 85 -7.33 -18.09 17.25
CA THR A 85 -7.48 -18.80 18.53
C THR A 85 -6.75 -18.03 19.64
N VAL A 86 -7.45 -17.68 20.70
CA VAL A 86 -6.90 -17.06 21.91
C VAL A 86 -6.85 -18.08 23.04
N TYR A 87 -5.69 -18.26 23.65
CA TYR A 87 -5.48 -19.24 24.72
C TYR A 87 -5.52 -18.55 26.09
N LEU A 88 -6.54 -18.85 26.89
CA LEU A 88 -6.81 -18.17 28.16
C LEU A 88 -6.72 -19.13 29.35
N ASP A 89 -6.19 -18.64 30.48
CA ASP A 89 -6.28 -19.38 31.74
C ASP A 89 -7.70 -19.23 32.32
N PRO A 90 -8.50 -20.30 32.41
CA PRO A 90 -9.86 -20.22 32.93
C PRO A 90 -9.92 -19.82 34.41
N ALA A 91 -8.82 -19.95 35.16
CA ALA A 91 -8.76 -19.50 36.55
C ALA A 91 -8.73 -17.96 36.68
N ILE A 92 -8.42 -17.22 35.62
CA ILE A 92 -8.30 -15.77 35.62
C ILE A 92 -9.51 -15.14 34.93
N ALA A 93 -10.63 -15.07 35.65
CA ALA A 93 -11.90 -14.55 35.12
C ALA A 93 -11.79 -13.10 34.56
N ALA A 94 -10.99 -12.25 35.20
CA ALA A 94 -10.75 -10.89 34.74
C ALA A 94 -10.08 -10.82 33.36
N LEU A 95 -9.21 -11.80 33.04
CA LEU A 95 -8.59 -11.91 31.73
C LEU A 95 -9.63 -12.33 30.69
N SER A 96 -10.46 -13.33 31.00
CA SER A 96 -11.55 -13.75 30.10
C SER A 96 -12.51 -12.59 29.78
N ALA A 97 -12.82 -11.75 30.77
CA ALA A 97 -13.69 -10.57 30.59
C ALA A 97 -13.10 -9.48 29.69
N LEU A 98 -11.77 -9.43 29.49
CA LEU A 98 -11.14 -8.51 28.54
C LEU A 98 -11.33 -8.94 27.09
N PHE A 99 -11.49 -10.24 26.83
CA PHE A 99 -11.59 -10.82 25.49
C PHE A 99 -13.03 -11.16 25.06
N ALA A 100 -13.96 -11.20 26.01
CA ALA A 100 -15.32 -11.70 25.80
C ALA A 100 -16.11 -10.98 24.68
N ASP A 101 -15.85 -9.69 24.45
CA ASP A 101 -16.55 -8.88 23.44
C ASP A 101 -15.83 -8.85 22.08
N LEU A 102 -14.68 -9.52 21.91
CA LEU A 102 -13.90 -9.48 20.68
C LEU A 102 -14.71 -9.87 19.42
N PRO A 103 -15.47 -10.99 19.39
CA PRO A 103 -16.25 -11.34 18.20
C PRO A 103 -17.25 -10.25 17.82
N THR A 104 -17.88 -9.61 18.81
CA THR A 104 -18.83 -8.52 18.61
C THR A 104 -18.13 -7.24 18.13
N VAL A 105 -17.02 -6.85 18.75
CA VAL A 105 -16.24 -5.66 18.40
C VAL A 105 -15.73 -5.72 16.96
N PHE A 106 -15.29 -6.91 16.52
CA PHE A 106 -14.82 -7.15 15.15
C PHE A 106 -15.96 -7.53 14.18
N GLY A 107 -17.21 -7.60 14.65
CA GLY A 107 -18.36 -7.95 13.80
C GLY A 107 -18.25 -9.33 13.15
N VAL A 108 -17.61 -10.29 13.83
CA VAL A 108 -17.49 -11.67 13.36
C VAL A 108 -18.88 -12.29 13.23
N GLY A 109 -19.15 -12.93 12.08
CA GLY A 109 -20.47 -13.49 11.76
C GLY A 109 -21.49 -12.47 11.23
N LEU A 110 -21.22 -11.16 11.28
CA LEU A 110 -22.06 -10.17 10.62
C LEU A 110 -21.82 -10.16 9.10
N PRO A 111 -22.83 -9.78 8.29
CA PRO A 111 -22.63 -9.48 6.87
C PRO A 111 -21.59 -8.37 6.65
N ARG A 112 -20.79 -8.45 5.58
CA ARG A 112 -19.71 -7.49 5.29
C ARG A 112 -20.17 -6.03 5.32
N ALA A 113 -21.34 -5.73 4.73
CA ALA A 113 -21.92 -4.39 4.68
C ALA A 113 -22.33 -3.81 6.05
N ALA A 114 -22.47 -4.65 7.08
CA ALA A 114 -22.81 -4.21 8.44
C ALA A 114 -21.55 -3.96 9.31
N ARG A 115 -20.35 -4.34 8.85
CA ARG A 115 -19.11 -4.19 9.61
C ARG A 115 -18.57 -2.76 9.49
N THR A 116 -18.11 -2.23 10.61
CA THR A 116 -17.48 -0.90 10.71
C THR A 116 -16.29 -0.96 11.68
N GLY A 117 -15.46 0.08 11.71
CA GLY A 117 -14.33 0.13 12.64
C GLY A 117 -13.40 -1.07 12.50
N TYR A 118 -13.21 -1.79 13.61
CA TYR A 118 -12.36 -2.98 13.68
C TYR A 118 -12.81 -4.10 12.73
N GLY A 119 -14.11 -4.17 12.40
CA GLY A 119 -14.63 -5.23 11.53
C GLY A 119 -14.23 -5.13 10.06
N LYS A 120 -13.64 -4.01 9.61
CA LYS A 120 -13.20 -3.86 8.21
C LYS A 120 -12.10 -4.83 7.83
N CYS A 121 -11.15 -5.13 8.72
CA CYS A 121 -10.11 -6.12 8.43
C CYS A 121 -10.70 -7.53 8.22
N ILE A 122 -11.86 -7.83 8.83
CA ILE A 122 -12.57 -9.10 8.63
C ILE A 122 -13.18 -9.18 7.22
N ASN A 123 -13.59 -8.06 6.61
CA ASN A 123 -14.07 -8.07 5.23
C ASN A 123 -12.97 -8.49 4.25
N VAL A 124 -11.76 -7.96 4.42
CA VAL A 124 -10.57 -8.36 3.64
C VAL A 124 -10.24 -9.82 3.87
N ALA A 125 -10.23 -10.26 5.15
CA ALA A 125 -9.99 -11.66 5.50
C ALA A 125 -11.02 -12.60 4.84
N ASP A 126 -12.31 -12.25 4.87
CA ASP A 126 -13.37 -13.03 4.24
C ASP A 126 -13.26 -13.08 2.71
N ARG A 127 -12.89 -11.97 2.05
CA ARG A 127 -12.67 -11.96 0.60
C ARG A 127 -11.46 -12.81 0.22
N MET A 128 -10.36 -12.69 0.96
CA MET A 128 -9.17 -13.52 0.79
C MET A 128 -9.48 -15.01 1.02
N ASN A 129 -10.18 -15.35 2.10
CA ASN A 129 -10.59 -16.72 2.39
C ASN A 129 -11.46 -17.29 1.26
N HIS A 130 -12.46 -16.53 0.81
CA HIS A 130 -13.32 -16.94 -0.30
C HIS A 130 -12.53 -17.15 -1.59
N ALA A 131 -11.64 -16.23 -1.95
CA ALA A 131 -10.78 -16.34 -3.14
C ALA A 131 -9.84 -17.56 -3.11
N LEU A 132 -9.54 -18.08 -1.92
CA LEU A 132 -8.71 -19.26 -1.67
C LEU A 132 -9.51 -20.52 -1.31
N GLY A 133 -10.84 -20.49 -1.42
CA GLY A 133 -11.71 -21.65 -1.16
C GLY A 133 -11.93 -22.00 0.31
N CYS A 134 -11.65 -21.08 1.23
CA CYS A 134 -11.91 -21.21 2.67
C CYS A 134 -13.27 -20.61 3.08
N GLY A 135 -13.78 -21.05 4.23
CA GLY A 135 -14.95 -20.44 4.88
C GLY A 135 -14.67 -19.04 5.46
N PRO A 136 -15.70 -18.35 5.98
CA PRO A 136 -15.54 -17.03 6.60
C PRO A 136 -14.64 -17.10 7.84
N PHE A 137 -14.04 -15.96 8.17
CA PHE A 137 -13.21 -15.82 9.37
C PHE A 137 -14.02 -16.05 10.65
N PHE A 138 -13.41 -16.71 11.63
CA PHE A 138 -13.98 -16.89 12.96
C PHE A 138 -12.93 -16.75 14.07
N MET A 139 -13.39 -16.63 15.31
CA MET A 139 -12.55 -16.57 16.50
C MET A 139 -12.87 -17.74 17.43
N GLU A 140 -11.84 -18.28 18.07
CA GLU A 140 -11.96 -19.35 19.05
C GLU A 140 -11.25 -18.97 20.35
N PHE A 141 -11.78 -19.49 21.46
CA PHE A 141 -11.18 -19.36 22.78
C PHE A 141 -10.90 -20.75 23.33
N ALA A 142 -9.64 -21.01 23.65
CA ALA A 142 -9.20 -22.32 24.14
C ALA A 142 -8.52 -22.18 25.53
N PRO A 143 -8.55 -23.22 26.37
CA PRO A 143 -7.78 -23.24 27.60
C PRO A 143 -6.27 -23.11 27.35
N LEU A 144 -5.56 -22.36 28.19
CA LEU A 144 -4.10 -22.22 28.12
C LEU A 144 -3.37 -23.57 28.22
N SER A 145 -3.94 -24.55 28.92
CA SER A 145 -3.42 -25.91 29.01
C SER A 145 -3.35 -26.65 27.67
N GLU A 146 -4.13 -26.24 26.68
CA GLU A 146 -4.14 -26.82 25.33
C GLU A 146 -3.12 -26.18 24.39
N TYR A 147 -2.57 -25.01 24.75
CA TYR A 147 -1.58 -24.33 23.93
C TYR A 147 -0.30 -25.16 23.79
N ARG A 148 0.17 -25.32 22.56
CA ARG A 148 1.46 -25.95 22.21
C ARG A 148 2.20 -25.04 21.23
N PRO A 149 3.37 -24.48 21.54
CA PRO A 149 4.10 -23.62 20.61
C PRO A 149 4.33 -24.29 19.26
N LEU A 150 4.27 -23.50 18.19
CA LEU A 150 4.65 -24.00 16.86
C LEU A 150 6.16 -24.34 16.84
N PRO A 151 6.56 -25.38 16.10
CA PRO A 151 7.98 -25.66 15.91
C PRO A 151 8.64 -24.49 15.19
N ILE A 152 9.83 -24.11 15.67
CA ILE A 152 10.65 -23.08 15.02
C ILE A 152 11.08 -23.64 13.66
N LYS A 153 10.62 -23.03 12.57
CA LYS A 153 11.12 -23.37 11.24
C LYS A 153 12.55 -22.86 11.11
N PRO A 154 13.51 -23.69 10.67
CA PRO A 154 14.85 -23.21 10.37
C PRO A 154 14.76 -22.11 9.30
N ALA A 155 15.59 -21.08 9.44
CA ALA A 155 15.71 -20.07 8.41
C ALA A 155 16.09 -20.75 7.09
N ALA A 156 15.33 -20.50 6.03
CA ALA A 156 15.75 -20.91 4.69
C ALA A 156 17.12 -20.26 4.40
N ASN A 157 18.05 -21.03 3.83
CA ASN A 157 19.33 -20.48 3.37
C ASN A 157 19.04 -19.63 2.12
N PRO A 158 19.19 -18.29 2.19
CA PRO A 158 18.87 -17.42 1.07
C PRO A 158 20.04 -17.44 0.07
N SER A 159 20.11 -18.47 -0.77
CA SER A 159 21.05 -18.50 -1.89
C SER A 159 20.30 -18.24 -3.20
N GLY A 160 20.73 -17.22 -3.96
CA GLY A 160 20.25 -17.00 -5.32
C GLY A 160 19.11 -15.98 -5.50
N VAL A 161 18.79 -15.17 -4.49
CA VAL A 161 17.79 -14.08 -4.59
C VAL A 161 18.08 -13.15 -5.78
N SER A 162 19.29 -12.59 -5.84
CA SER A 162 19.74 -11.76 -6.95
C SER A 162 19.66 -12.49 -8.30
N ALA A 163 19.96 -13.79 -8.33
CA ALA A 163 19.86 -14.58 -9.55
C ALA A 163 18.40 -14.73 -10.03
N GLY A 164 17.41 -14.71 -9.13
CA GLY A 164 15.98 -14.66 -9.48
C GLY A 164 15.64 -13.41 -10.28
N PHE A 165 15.97 -12.23 -9.76
CA PHE A 165 15.72 -10.96 -10.44
C PHE A 165 16.52 -10.82 -11.74
N GLN A 166 17.76 -11.31 -11.77
CA GLN A 166 18.57 -11.33 -13.00
C GLN A 166 17.95 -12.24 -14.06
N ARG A 167 17.33 -13.37 -13.68
CA ARG A 167 16.53 -14.19 -14.62
C ARG A 167 15.31 -13.45 -15.13
N ALA A 168 14.61 -12.68 -14.29
CA ALA A 168 13.49 -11.85 -14.73
C ALA A 168 13.93 -10.81 -15.78
N ILE A 169 15.07 -10.14 -15.54
CA ILE A 169 15.67 -9.19 -16.49
C ILE A 169 16.05 -9.89 -17.81
N ALA A 170 16.68 -11.05 -17.74
CA ALA A 170 17.06 -11.82 -18.92
C ALA A 170 15.83 -12.34 -19.69
N SER A 171 14.79 -12.79 -18.98
CA SER A 171 13.52 -13.23 -19.57
C SER A 171 12.85 -12.08 -20.34
N ALA A 172 12.81 -10.88 -19.77
CA ALA A 172 12.27 -9.70 -20.45
C ALA A 172 12.99 -9.35 -21.77
N ALA A 173 14.22 -9.82 -21.97
CA ALA A 173 14.98 -9.63 -23.21
C ALA A 173 14.48 -10.48 -24.39
N GLY A 174 13.68 -11.51 -24.14
CA GLY A 174 13.15 -12.42 -25.17
C GLY A 174 11.64 -12.36 -25.37
N HIS A 175 10.96 -11.39 -24.75
CA HIS A 175 9.49 -11.35 -24.68
C HIS A 175 8.94 -9.94 -24.99
N VAL A 176 7.66 -9.92 -25.38
CA VAL A 176 6.80 -8.75 -25.55
C VAL A 176 5.87 -8.67 -24.34
N LEU A 177 6.08 -7.69 -23.49
CA LEU A 177 5.48 -7.59 -22.17
C LEU A 177 4.83 -6.23 -21.98
N CYS A 178 3.63 -6.20 -21.41
CA CYS A 178 2.96 -4.96 -21.02
C CYS A 178 3.00 -4.80 -19.50
N GLY A 179 3.48 -3.67 -19.00
CA GLY A 179 3.44 -3.32 -17.58
C GLY A 179 2.45 -2.19 -17.32
N LEU A 180 1.61 -2.33 -16.30
CA LEU A 180 0.67 -1.30 -15.87
C LEU A 180 0.94 -0.92 -14.42
N ASP A 181 1.03 0.37 -14.16
CA ASP A 181 0.94 0.97 -12.83
C ASP A 181 -0.39 1.73 -12.72
N VAL A 182 -1.30 1.15 -11.96
CA VAL A 182 -2.66 1.66 -11.80
C VAL A 182 -2.70 2.57 -10.58
N GLY A 183 -2.84 3.88 -10.82
CA GLY A 183 -2.94 4.89 -9.78
C GLY A 183 -4.38 5.27 -9.44
N GLY A 184 -4.52 6.13 -8.43
CA GLY A 184 -5.83 6.69 -8.05
C GLY A 184 -6.33 7.83 -8.94
N THR A 185 -5.45 8.42 -9.77
CA THR A 185 -5.75 9.58 -10.63
C THR A 185 -5.30 9.39 -12.08
N ASP A 186 -4.43 8.42 -12.31
CA ASP A 186 -3.91 8.09 -13.63
C ASP A 186 -3.56 6.60 -13.70
N ILE A 187 -3.37 6.10 -14.92
CA ILE A 187 -2.77 4.80 -15.23
C ILE A 187 -1.53 5.09 -16.05
N LYS A 188 -0.40 4.49 -15.67
CA LYS A 188 0.85 4.55 -16.41
C LYS A 188 1.15 3.17 -16.95
N ALA A 189 1.13 3.04 -18.26
CA ALA A 189 1.39 1.77 -18.92
C ALA A 189 2.64 1.87 -19.80
N CYS A 190 3.36 0.76 -19.89
CA CYS A 190 4.45 0.62 -20.84
C CYS A 190 4.38 -0.73 -21.53
N LEU A 191 4.84 -0.78 -22.79
CA LEU A 191 5.13 -2.02 -23.48
C LEU A 191 6.64 -2.11 -23.70
N ALA A 192 7.21 -3.22 -23.24
CA ALA A 192 8.59 -3.58 -23.47
C ALA A 192 8.65 -4.76 -24.45
N ALA A 193 9.55 -4.69 -25.43
CA ALA A 193 9.80 -5.82 -26.31
C ALA A 193 11.30 -6.07 -26.50
N ASN A 194 11.68 -7.34 -26.42
CA ASN A 194 13.05 -7.82 -26.62
C ASN A 194 14.08 -7.04 -25.78
N GLY A 195 13.72 -6.71 -24.52
CA GLY A 195 14.58 -6.01 -23.55
C GLY A 195 15.03 -4.61 -23.94
N THR A 196 14.51 -4.08 -25.05
CA THR A 196 15.01 -2.86 -25.67
C THR A 196 13.87 -1.92 -26.01
N PHE A 197 12.88 -2.32 -26.81
CA PHE A 197 11.78 -1.43 -27.16
C PHE A 197 11.00 -1.00 -25.91
N LEU A 198 10.65 0.30 -25.84
CA LEU A 198 9.78 0.85 -24.80
C LEU A 198 8.80 1.83 -25.44
N ARG A 199 7.52 1.59 -25.24
CA ARG A 199 6.44 2.56 -25.51
C ARG A 199 5.72 2.87 -24.21
N PHE A 200 5.37 4.12 -24.00
CA PHE A 200 4.65 4.58 -22.81
C PHE A 200 3.28 5.14 -23.18
N LYS A 201 2.32 5.00 -22.25
CA LYS A 201 1.02 5.67 -22.28
C LYS A 201 0.67 6.10 -20.85
N GLU A 202 0.29 7.36 -20.72
CA GLU A 202 -0.34 7.91 -19.51
C GLU A 202 -1.81 8.16 -19.81
N TYR A 203 -2.68 7.84 -18.85
CA TYR A 203 -4.13 8.00 -18.98
C TYR A 203 -4.71 8.52 -17.67
N ASP A 204 -5.29 9.72 -17.69
CA ASP A 204 -5.90 10.33 -16.51
C ASP A 204 -7.32 9.77 -16.29
N TRP A 205 -7.68 9.45 -15.03
CA TRP A 205 -8.98 8.88 -14.69
C TRP A 205 -9.39 9.15 -13.23
N ASN A 206 -10.63 8.82 -12.87
CA ASN A 206 -11.13 8.97 -11.50
C ASN A 206 -11.97 7.76 -11.06
N PRO A 207 -11.33 6.63 -10.68
CA PRO A 207 -12.02 5.40 -10.32
C PRO A 207 -12.98 5.55 -9.14
N ALA A 208 -12.67 6.48 -8.21
CA ALA A 208 -13.54 6.78 -7.07
C ALA A 208 -14.94 7.26 -7.48
N SER A 209 -15.11 7.79 -8.70
CA SER A 209 -16.40 8.24 -9.24
C SER A 209 -17.18 7.15 -9.97
N PHE A 210 -16.59 5.97 -10.21
CA PHE A 210 -17.16 4.98 -11.09
C PHE A 210 -18.23 4.14 -10.37
N PRO A 211 -19.47 4.07 -10.89
CA PRO A 211 -20.58 3.38 -10.21
C PRO A 211 -20.57 1.86 -10.40
N THR A 212 -19.71 1.31 -11.27
CA THR A 212 -19.66 -0.11 -11.62
C THR A 212 -18.22 -0.55 -11.87
N ALA A 213 -17.92 -1.84 -11.70
CA ALA A 213 -16.59 -2.38 -11.93
C ALA A 213 -16.16 -2.26 -13.40
N GLN A 214 -17.12 -2.35 -14.34
CA GLN A 214 -16.83 -2.26 -15.77
C GLN A 214 -16.18 -0.93 -16.16
N ARG A 215 -16.55 0.18 -15.50
CA ARG A 215 -15.94 1.49 -15.75
C ARG A 215 -14.49 1.57 -15.28
N THR A 216 -14.08 0.72 -14.35
CA THR A 216 -12.68 0.55 -13.93
C THR A 216 -11.93 -0.41 -14.86
N ILE A 217 -12.57 -1.50 -15.28
CA ILE A 217 -11.94 -2.54 -16.11
C ILE A 217 -11.70 -2.04 -17.55
N ALA A 218 -12.68 -1.35 -18.15
CA ALA A 218 -12.63 -0.99 -19.57
C ALA A 218 -11.42 -0.10 -19.95
N PRO A 219 -11.05 0.94 -19.17
CA PRO A 219 -9.84 1.71 -19.46
C PRO A 219 -8.55 0.88 -19.43
N LEU A 220 -8.44 -0.06 -18.48
CA LEU A 220 -7.27 -0.94 -18.39
C LEU A 220 -7.13 -1.82 -19.64
N LEU A 221 -8.23 -2.42 -20.11
CA LEU A 221 -8.25 -3.20 -21.34
C LEU A 221 -7.93 -2.34 -22.57
N LEU A 222 -8.49 -1.13 -22.64
CA LEU A 222 -8.27 -0.21 -23.76
C LEU A 222 -6.80 0.20 -23.88
N ILE A 223 -6.16 0.56 -22.75
CA ILE A 223 -4.76 0.97 -22.74
C ILE A 223 -3.84 -0.20 -23.11
N THR A 224 -4.11 -1.41 -22.61
CA THR A 224 -3.34 -2.60 -22.97
C THR A 224 -3.51 -2.95 -24.46
N ARG A 225 -4.74 -2.89 -25.00
CA ARG A 225 -5.00 -3.06 -26.45
C ARG A 225 -4.21 -2.05 -27.26
N LEU A 226 -4.29 -0.77 -26.90
CA LEU A 226 -3.61 0.30 -27.62
C LEU A 226 -2.09 0.08 -27.72
N LEU A 227 -1.43 -0.31 -26.62
CA LEU A 227 0.00 -0.58 -26.63
C LEU A 227 0.36 -1.83 -27.43
N ARG A 228 -0.40 -2.92 -27.27
CA ARG A 228 -0.24 -4.15 -28.06
C ARG A 228 -0.37 -3.87 -29.55
N ASP A 229 -1.43 -3.16 -29.93
CA ASP A 229 -1.78 -2.85 -31.31
C ASP A 229 -0.74 -1.91 -31.94
N ASP A 230 -0.19 -0.95 -31.19
CA ASP A 230 0.92 -0.09 -31.64
C ASP A 230 2.15 -0.90 -32.06
N TYR A 231 2.52 -1.89 -31.23
CA TYR A 231 3.70 -2.71 -31.50
C TYR A 231 3.45 -3.74 -32.60
N ALA A 232 2.26 -4.37 -32.63
CA ALA A 232 1.86 -5.26 -33.71
C ALA A 232 1.85 -4.54 -35.08
N LEU A 233 1.29 -3.33 -35.11
CA LEU A 233 1.28 -2.48 -36.30
C LEU A 233 2.69 -2.11 -36.75
N LEU A 234 3.59 -1.78 -35.81
CA LEU A 234 4.99 -1.50 -36.11
C LEU A 234 5.69 -2.72 -36.75
N LEU A 235 5.50 -3.92 -36.19
CA LEU A 235 6.06 -5.15 -36.75
C LEU A 235 5.54 -5.42 -38.16
N ARG A 236 4.22 -5.30 -38.36
CA ARG A 236 3.60 -5.51 -39.68
C ARG A 236 4.09 -4.49 -40.70
N GLN A 237 4.21 -3.22 -40.32
CA GLN A 237 4.71 -2.16 -41.19
C GLN A 237 6.17 -2.37 -41.60
N GLN A 238 7.01 -2.92 -40.70
CA GLN A 238 8.40 -3.26 -41.02
C GLN A 238 8.51 -4.45 -41.98
N ALA A 239 7.62 -5.44 -41.84
CA ALA A 239 7.58 -6.60 -42.73
C ALA A 239 7.00 -6.26 -44.11
N GLU A 240 5.90 -5.50 -44.15
CA GLU A 240 5.15 -5.18 -45.37
C GLU A 240 4.67 -3.72 -45.37
N PRO A 241 5.52 -2.77 -45.79
CA PRO A 241 5.15 -1.36 -45.80
C PRO A 241 4.05 -1.06 -46.84
N THR A 242 2.90 -0.57 -46.39
CA THR A 242 1.79 -0.11 -47.26
C THR A 242 1.26 1.24 -46.82
N GLU A 243 0.63 1.97 -47.75
CA GLU A 243 0.01 3.28 -47.46
C GLU A 243 -1.12 3.17 -46.43
N ALA A 244 -1.89 2.07 -46.46
CA ALA A 244 -2.93 1.79 -45.48
C ALA A 244 -2.35 1.67 -44.05
N LEU A 245 -1.25 0.91 -43.88
CA LEU A 245 -0.59 0.77 -42.58
C LEU A 245 0.07 2.08 -42.14
N ALA A 246 0.60 2.88 -43.06
CA ALA A 246 1.10 4.23 -42.74
C ALA A 246 -0.02 5.18 -42.26
N GLY A 247 -1.21 5.07 -42.86
CA GLY A 247 -2.42 5.75 -42.39
C GLY A 247 -2.78 5.35 -40.96
N LEU A 248 -2.85 4.04 -40.68
CA LEU A 248 -3.12 3.53 -39.33
C LEU A 248 -2.05 3.94 -38.32
N ARG A 249 -0.77 3.99 -38.72
CA ARG A 249 0.33 4.46 -37.87
C ARG A 249 0.11 5.91 -37.42
N THR A 250 -0.34 6.77 -38.34
CA THR A 250 -0.67 8.16 -38.03
C THR A 250 -1.85 8.25 -37.07
N GLU A 251 -2.87 7.40 -37.23
CA GLU A 251 -3.99 7.34 -36.26
C GLU A 251 -3.52 6.86 -34.87
N MET A 252 -2.66 5.84 -34.83
CA MET A 252 -2.08 5.31 -33.60
C MET A 252 -1.27 6.35 -32.84
N ASP A 253 -0.44 7.14 -33.53
CA ASP A 253 0.33 8.23 -32.90
C ASP A 253 -0.59 9.28 -32.26
N ARG A 254 -1.78 9.52 -32.84
CA ARG A 254 -2.77 10.41 -32.23
C ARG A 254 -3.44 9.78 -31.01
N ALA A 255 -3.81 8.50 -31.09
CA ALA A 255 -4.42 7.75 -29.99
C ALA A 255 -3.47 7.55 -28.80
N LEU A 256 -2.16 7.50 -29.03
CA LEU A 256 -1.14 7.37 -27.98
C LEU A 256 -0.89 8.66 -27.19
N ARG A 257 -1.32 9.84 -27.68
CA ARG A 257 -1.17 11.09 -26.92
C ARG A 257 -1.86 10.97 -25.56
N LYS A 258 -1.31 11.62 -24.54
CA LYS A 258 -1.87 11.60 -23.18
C LYS A 258 -3.34 12.04 -23.14
N ASP A 259 -3.71 13.02 -23.97
CA ASP A 259 -5.02 13.67 -24.01
C ASP A 259 -6.00 13.04 -25.02
N ALA A 260 -5.64 11.92 -25.65
CA ALA A 260 -6.51 11.24 -26.61
C ALA A 260 -7.80 10.76 -25.93
N PRO A 261 -9.00 11.10 -26.46
CA PRO A 261 -10.26 10.63 -25.91
C PRO A 261 -10.45 9.11 -26.06
N ASP A 262 -11.19 8.49 -25.14
CA ASP A 262 -11.49 7.05 -25.15
C ASP A 262 -12.03 6.56 -26.50
N GLY A 263 -12.94 7.33 -27.12
CA GLY A 263 -13.51 6.98 -28.42
C GLY A 263 -12.50 6.98 -29.56
N GLU A 264 -11.51 7.88 -29.53
CA GLU A 264 -10.43 7.91 -30.53
C GLU A 264 -9.50 6.72 -30.36
N MET A 265 -9.13 6.40 -29.11
CA MET A 265 -8.33 5.20 -28.81
C MET A 265 -9.04 3.92 -29.22
N LEU A 266 -10.32 3.79 -28.89
CA LEU A 266 -11.11 2.60 -29.21
C LEU A 266 -11.24 2.38 -30.72
N LEU A 267 -11.61 3.43 -31.46
CA LEU A 267 -11.74 3.35 -32.92
C LEU A 267 -10.41 3.00 -33.58
N CYS A 268 -9.29 3.53 -33.06
CA CYS A 268 -7.96 3.18 -33.55
C CYS A 268 -7.65 1.69 -33.34
N CYS A 269 -7.87 1.16 -32.13
CA CYS A 269 -7.68 -0.26 -31.83
C CYS A 269 -8.54 -1.13 -32.77
N GLU A 270 -9.84 -0.81 -32.91
CA GLU A 270 -10.75 -1.58 -33.78
C GLU A 270 -10.27 -1.63 -35.24
N LYS A 271 -9.77 -0.52 -35.78
CA LYS A 271 -9.22 -0.49 -37.15
C LYS A 271 -7.93 -1.30 -37.29
N VAL A 272 -7.03 -1.23 -36.31
CA VAL A 272 -5.78 -1.99 -36.33
C VAL A 272 -6.06 -3.49 -36.18
N GLU A 273 -6.91 -3.88 -35.22
CA GLU A 273 -7.34 -5.26 -35.01
C GLU A 273 -8.05 -5.83 -36.25
N ALA A 274 -8.88 -5.04 -36.93
CA ALA A 274 -9.51 -5.47 -38.18
C ALA A 274 -8.50 -5.66 -39.33
N ALA A 275 -7.43 -4.85 -39.36
CA ALA A 275 -6.41 -4.92 -40.40
C ALA A 275 -5.40 -6.07 -40.18
N LEU A 276 -5.09 -6.38 -38.91
CA LEU A 276 -4.07 -7.37 -38.54
C LEU A 276 -4.68 -8.74 -38.17
N GLY A 277 -5.96 -8.80 -37.81
CA GLY A 277 -6.60 -10.05 -37.37
C GLY A 277 -5.88 -10.64 -36.15
N ASP A 278 -5.58 -11.94 -36.21
CA ASP A 278 -4.92 -12.65 -35.10
C ASP A 278 -3.45 -12.21 -34.89
N ASP A 279 -2.84 -11.51 -35.86
CA ASP A 279 -1.45 -11.01 -35.75
C ASP A 279 -1.28 -9.96 -34.63
N VAL A 280 -2.37 -9.42 -34.05
CA VAL A 280 -2.27 -8.54 -32.86
C VAL A 280 -1.98 -9.31 -31.57
N GLN A 281 -2.16 -10.63 -31.53
CA GLN A 281 -1.99 -11.45 -30.32
C GLN A 281 -0.52 -11.77 -30.03
N ILE A 282 0.25 -10.73 -29.72
CA ILE A 282 1.72 -10.79 -29.57
C ILE A 282 2.22 -10.73 -28.12
N LEU A 283 1.36 -10.40 -27.15
CA LEU A 283 1.81 -10.25 -25.76
C LEU A 283 2.11 -11.62 -25.14
N ASP A 284 3.32 -11.78 -24.64
CA ASP A 284 3.75 -12.93 -23.85
C ASP A 284 3.26 -12.84 -22.40
N GLY A 285 3.11 -11.62 -21.91
CA GLY A 285 2.57 -11.40 -20.57
C GLY A 285 2.24 -9.96 -20.24
N ILE A 286 1.46 -9.82 -19.17
CA ILE A 286 1.05 -8.53 -18.60
C ILE A 286 1.36 -8.51 -17.11
N GLY A 287 2.04 -7.48 -16.64
CA GLY A 287 2.28 -7.21 -15.24
C GLY A 287 1.43 -6.04 -14.75
N LEU A 288 0.88 -6.16 -13.55
CA LEU A 288 0.04 -5.14 -12.93
C LEU A 288 0.53 -4.79 -11.53
N SER A 289 0.79 -3.50 -11.33
CA SER A 289 0.83 -2.81 -10.04
C SER A 289 -0.55 -2.22 -9.79
N TYR A 290 -1.27 -2.74 -8.81
CA TYR A 290 -2.67 -2.37 -8.55
C TYR A 290 -2.85 -1.81 -7.12
N PRO A 291 -3.65 -0.74 -6.94
CA PRO A 291 -3.76 -0.07 -5.64
C PRO A 291 -4.86 -0.72 -4.80
N ASP A 292 -4.61 -1.92 -4.31
CA ASP A 292 -5.46 -2.65 -3.35
C ASP A 292 -4.73 -3.90 -2.82
N VAL A 293 -5.38 -4.67 -1.95
CA VAL A 293 -4.90 -6.00 -1.57
C VAL A 293 -5.02 -6.96 -2.75
N VAL A 294 -3.88 -7.56 -3.12
CA VAL A 294 -3.79 -8.55 -4.18
C VAL A 294 -3.21 -9.85 -3.61
N ILE A 295 -3.92 -10.96 -3.81
CA ILE A 295 -3.50 -12.29 -3.37
C ILE A 295 -3.65 -13.24 -4.56
N ARG A 296 -2.56 -13.91 -4.96
CA ARG A 296 -2.52 -14.83 -6.11
C ARG A 296 -3.18 -14.25 -7.36
N ASN A 297 -2.76 -13.05 -7.75
CA ASN A 297 -3.30 -12.30 -8.90
C ASN A 297 -4.80 -11.94 -8.80
N ARG A 298 -5.40 -12.00 -7.61
CA ARG A 298 -6.81 -11.64 -7.37
C ARG A 298 -6.92 -10.43 -6.45
N LEU A 299 -7.76 -9.48 -6.83
CA LEU A 299 -8.08 -8.30 -6.01
C LEU A 299 -9.06 -8.71 -4.90
N VAL A 300 -8.66 -8.55 -3.64
CA VAL A 300 -9.45 -9.03 -2.47
C VAL A 300 -9.66 -7.99 -1.38
N GLY A 301 -9.13 -6.76 -1.51
CA GLY A 301 -9.32 -5.71 -0.52
C GLY A 301 -10.65 -4.98 -0.70
N GLY A 302 -10.72 -4.08 -1.69
CA GLY A 302 -11.96 -3.51 -2.22
C GLY A 302 -12.53 -2.33 -1.47
N GLU A 303 -12.30 -2.18 -0.17
CA GLU A 303 -12.86 -1.08 0.64
C GLU A 303 -12.00 0.18 0.65
N THR A 304 -11.41 0.52 -0.49
CA THR A 304 -10.56 1.70 -0.64
C THR A 304 -11.35 2.91 -1.15
N PRO A 305 -10.79 4.13 -1.10
CA PRO A 305 -11.42 5.30 -1.74
C PRO A 305 -11.69 5.11 -3.25
N LYS A 306 -11.00 4.18 -3.92
CA LYS A 306 -11.08 3.98 -5.38
C LYS A 306 -12.34 3.24 -5.80
N THR A 307 -13.01 2.55 -4.89
CA THR A 307 -14.29 1.87 -5.13
C THR A 307 -15.47 2.65 -4.55
N ALA A 308 -15.25 3.88 -4.08
CA ALA A 308 -16.28 4.66 -3.38
C ALA A 308 -17.57 4.82 -4.20
N GLY A 309 -17.45 5.15 -5.49
CA GLY A 309 -18.59 5.28 -6.41
C GLY A 309 -19.39 3.98 -6.56
N MET A 310 -18.71 2.83 -6.60
CA MET A 310 -19.34 1.51 -6.66
C MET A 310 -20.04 1.17 -5.35
N ARG A 311 -19.38 1.43 -4.21
CA ARG A 311 -19.96 1.22 -2.86
C ARG A 311 -21.18 2.10 -2.60
N ALA A 312 -21.17 3.32 -3.11
CA ALA A 312 -22.25 4.29 -2.94
C ALA A 312 -23.40 4.11 -3.93
N ASN A 313 -23.28 3.20 -4.91
CA ASN A 313 -24.30 2.99 -5.92
C ASN A 313 -25.40 2.03 -5.39
N PRO A 314 -26.63 2.51 -5.14
CA PRO A 314 -27.69 1.66 -4.60
C PRO A 314 -28.28 0.68 -5.62
N ASN A 315 -27.93 0.83 -6.91
CA ASN A 315 -28.49 0.01 -7.99
C ASN A 315 -27.69 -1.27 -8.27
N VAL A 316 -26.62 -1.52 -7.52
CA VAL A 316 -25.76 -2.69 -7.69
C VAL A 316 -25.50 -3.36 -6.36
N ASP A 317 -25.32 -4.67 -6.39
CA ASP A 317 -24.72 -5.38 -5.27
C ASP A 317 -23.19 -5.21 -5.33
N TYR A 318 -22.62 -4.59 -4.29
CA TYR A 318 -21.21 -4.25 -4.27
C TYR A 318 -20.30 -5.48 -4.36
N GLU A 319 -20.61 -6.58 -3.68
CA GLU A 319 -19.78 -7.78 -3.71
C GLU A 319 -19.82 -8.47 -5.09
N THR A 320 -20.98 -8.48 -5.74
CA THR A 320 -21.15 -8.96 -7.12
C THR A 320 -20.37 -8.12 -8.12
N GLU A 321 -20.42 -6.78 -8.01
CA GLU A 321 -19.62 -5.91 -8.86
C GLU A 321 -18.12 -6.05 -8.59
N PHE A 322 -17.71 -6.09 -7.31
CA PHE A 322 -16.32 -6.22 -6.93
C PHE A 322 -15.71 -7.56 -7.39
N ALA A 323 -16.48 -8.64 -7.44
CA ALA A 323 -16.02 -9.93 -7.98
C ALA A 323 -15.52 -9.83 -9.44
N LYS A 324 -16.03 -8.87 -10.24
CA LYS A 324 -15.50 -8.60 -11.59
C LYS A 324 -14.07 -8.05 -11.54
N LEU A 325 -13.77 -7.20 -10.55
CA LEU A 325 -12.41 -6.70 -10.30
C LEU A 325 -11.50 -7.81 -9.76
N THR A 326 -12.01 -8.68 -8.90
CA THR A 326 -11.27 -9.87 -8.43
C THR A 326 -10.74 -10.71 -9.60
N ASN A 327 -11.49 -10.79 -10.70
CA ASN A 327 -11.15 -11.55 -11.91
C ASN A 327 -10.50 -10.71 -13.03
N LEU A 328 -10.05 -9.48 -12.74
CA LEU A 328 -9.44 -8.58 -13.73
C LEU A 328 -8.30 -9.25 -14.53
N CYS A 329 -7.45 -10.02 -13.87
CA CYS A 329 -6.32 -10.70 -14.51
C CYS A 329 -6.77 -11.78 -15.51
N GLU A 330 -7.92 -12.42 -15.29
CA GLU A 330 -8.48 -13.41 -16.22
C GLU A 330 -8.95 -12.73 -17.51
N VAL A 331 -9.54 -11.53 -17.38
CA VAL A 331 -9.99 -10.72 -18.53
C VAL A 331 -8.80 -10.17 -19.31
N LEU A 332 -7.77 -9.67 -18.63
CA LEU A 332 -6.55 -9.17 -19.28
C LEU A 332 -5.78 -10.28 -20.02
N ARG A 333 -5.82 -11.52 -19.53
CA ARG A 333 -5.15 -12.66 -20.16
C ARG A 333 -5.65 -12.92 -21.58
N LEU A 334 -6.88 -12.52 -21.90
CA LEU A 334 -7.45 -12.63 -23.25
C LEU A 334 -6.75 -11.72 -24.28
N LEU A 335 -5.92 -10.77 -23.84
CA LEU A 335 -5.10 -9.93 -24.70
C LEU A 335 -3.69 -10.50 -24.95
N CYS A 336 -3.35 -11.61 -24.29
CA CYS A 336 -2.10 -12.33 -24.48
C CYS A 336 -2.25 -13.46 -25.50
N LYS A 337 -1.11 -13.90 -26.05
CA LYS A 337 -1.04 -15.13 -26.83
C LYS A 337 -1.48 -16.34 -26.00
N THR A 338 -1.76 -17.46 -26.66
CA THR A 338 -2.05 -18.74 -25.97
C THR A 338 -0.88 -19.10 -25.04
N GLY A 339 -1.18 -19.35 -23.76
CA GLY A 339 -0.17 -19.61 -22.73
C GLY A 339 0.46 -18.36 -22.11
N GLY A 340 0.07 -17.16 -22.54
CA GLY A 340 0.57 -15.92 -21.98
C GLY A 340 0.16 -15.70 -20.52
N VAL A 341 1.01 -14.99 -19.77
CA VAL A 341 0.88 -14.84 -18.32
C VAL A 341 0.30 -13.49 -17.94
N VAL A 342 -0.44 -13.44 -16.83
CA VAL A 342 -0.85 -12.17 -16.23
C VAL A 342 -0.55 -12.24 -14.75
N ARG A 343 0.30 -11.32 -14.29
CA ARG A 343 0.68 -11.21 -12.88
C ARG A 343 0.23 -9.87 -12.33
N CYS A 344 -0.26 -9.88 -11.11
CA CYS A 344 -0.77 -8.69 -10.44
C CYS A 344 -0.35 -8.73 -8.98
N VAL A 345 0.09 -7.57 -8.49
CA VAL A 345 0.47 -7.39 -7.09
C VAL A 345 0.12 -5.97 -6.65
N ASN A 346 0.06 -5.77 -5.33
CA ASN A 346 -0.14 -4.45 -4.75
C ASN A 346 0.98 -3.46 -5.16
N ASP A 347 0.62 -2.19 -5.31
CA ASP A 347 1.52 -1.08 -5.69
C ASP A 347 2.73 -0.90 -4.75
N GLY A 348 2.53 -1.05 -3.44
CA GLY A 348 3.62 -1.06 -2.47
C GLY A 348 4.59 -2.22 -2.71
N HIS A 349 4.06 -3.45 -2.84
CA HIS A 349 4.87 -4.63 -3.18
C HIS A 349 5.59 -4.47 -4.53
N MET A 350 4.96 -3.85 -5.53
CA MET A 350 5.63 -3.53 -6.80
C MET A 350 6.79 -2.56 -6.59
N ALA A 351 6.66 -1.56 -5.73
CA ALA A 351 7.76 -0.64 -5.42
C ALA A 351 8.95 -1.37 -4.77
N ALA A 352 8.68 -2.31 -3.84
CA ALA A 352 9.71 -3.15 -3.23
C ALA A 352 10.37 -4.08 -4.26
N TYR A 353 9.57 -4.70 -5.13
CA TYR A 353 10.03 -5.56 -6.21
C TYR A 353 10.91 -4.80 -7.21
N THR A 354 10.45 -3.64 -7.67
CA THR A 354 11.20 -2.76 -8.57
C THR A 354 12.55 -2.40 -7.96
N ALA A 355 12.57 -1.98 -6.68
CA ALA A 355 13.82 -1.69 -5.99
C ALA A 355 14.73 -2.93 -5.88
N ALA A 356 14.17 -4.11 -5.59
CA ALA A 356 14.93 -5.35 -5.50
C ALA A 356 15.57 -5.74 -6.84
N VAL A 357 14.85 -5.59 -7.96
CA VAL A 357 15.36 -5.86 -9.31
C VAL A 357 16.53 -4.92 -9.63
N GLU A 358 16.39 -3.63 -9.37
CA GLU A 358 17.44 -2.65 -9.65
C GLU A 358 18.67 -2.85 -8.76
N LEU A 359 18.47 -3.07 -7.46
CA LEU A 359 19.54 -3.37 -6.51
C LEU A 359 20.22 -4.72 -6.80
N SER A 360 19.53 -5.69 -7.42
CA SER A 360 20.15 -6.95 -7.83
C SER A 360 21.26 -6.76 -8.87
N VAL A 361 21.23 -5.64 -9.60
CA VAL A 361 22.26 -5.25 -10.57
C VAL A 361 23.31 -4.35 -9.92
N ALA A 362 22.88 -3.33 -9.17
CA ALA A 362 23.79 -2.35 -8.58
C ALA A 362 24.60 -2.92 -7.39
N HIS A 363 23.89 -3.56 -6.46
CA HIS A 363 24.38 -3.93 -5.14
C HIS A 363 23.78 -5.27 -4.68
N PRO A 364 24.04 -6.39 -5.37
CA PRO A 364 23.35 -7.67 -5.14
C PRO A 364 23.45 -8.22 -3.70
N ASN A 365 24.43 -7.80 -2.93
CA ASN A 365 24.59 -8.22 -1.53
C ASN A 365 23.61 -7.51 -0.58
N THR A 366 23.05 -6.35 -0.95
CA THR A 366 22.18 -5.56 -0.05
C THR A 366 20.75 -6.12 0.02
N ILE A 367 20.37 -7.01 -0.90
CA ILE A 367 19.02 -7.58 -0.97
C ILE A 367 18.91 -8.98 -0.33
N GLN A 368 19.99 -9.52 0.24
CA GLN A 368 20.01 -10.87 0.83
C GLN A 368 19.02 -11.04 1.98
N ASN A 369 18.70 -9.96 2.69
CA ASN A 369 17.75 -9.95 3.79
C ASN A 369 16.35 -9.47 3.37
N GLY A 370 16.07 -9.46 2.06
CA GLY A 370 14.86 -8.91 1.48
C GLY A 370 14.92 -7.39 1.31
N VAL A 371 13.86 -6.84 0.70
CA VAL A 371 13.70 -5.42 0.40
C VAL A 371 12.36 -4.95 0.94
N PHE A 372 12.39 -3.88 1.74
CA PHE A 372 11.18 -3.24 2.26
C PHE A 372 11.09 -1.81 1.75
N ALA A 373 10.01 -1.50 1.05
CA ALA A 373 9.76 -0.18 0.47
C ALA A 373 8.55 0.50 1.12
N ASN A 374 8.65 1.82 1.32
CA ASN A 374 7.57 2.64 1.84
C ASN A 374 7.35 3.85 0.90
N PRO A 375 6.43 3.76 -0.06
CA PRO A 375 5.98 4.92 -0.82
C PRO A 375 5.23 5.92 0.07
N ILE A 376 5.76 7.13 0.23
CA ILE A 376 5.19 8.20 1.05
C ILE A 376 4.53 9.25 0.14
N GLY A 377 3.22 9.12 -0.05
CA GLY A 377 2.38 9.99 -0.86
C GLY A 377 1.38 10.79 -0.01
N THR A 378 0.09 10.73 -0.38
CA THR A 378 -0.98 11.28 0.47
C THR A 378 -1.01 10.56 1.83
N GLY A 379 -0.93 9.23 1.82
CA GLY A 379 -0.66 8.39 2.99
C GLY A 379 0.66 7.62 2.84
N ILE A 380 0.72 6.42 3.39
CA ILE A 380 1.86 5.50 3.28
C ILE A 380 1.45 4.22 2.54
N GLY A 381 2.19 3.87 1.50
CA GLY A 381 2.20 2.53 0.91
C GLY A 381 3.28 1.67 1.56
N ASN A 382 3.14 0.36 1.50
CA ASN A 382 4.10 -0.58 2.08
C ASN A 382 4.29 -1.77 1.16
N GLY A 383 5.54 -2.14 0.92
CA GLY A 383 5.90 -3.28 0.11
C GLY A 383 7.02 -4.07 0.73
N TRP A 384 6.95 -5.38 0.55
CA TRP A 384 7.96 -6.29 1.02
C TRP A 384 8.23 -7.39 -0.01
N VAL A 385 9.52 -7.60 -0.27
CA VAL A 385 10.10 -8.79 -0.87
C VAL A 385 10.94 -9.45 0.20
N ASP A 386 10.68 -10.71 0.51
CA ASP A 386 11.37 -11.43 1.59
C ASP A 386 12.80 -11.85 1.20
N GLU A 387 13.52 -12.47 2.13
CA GLU A 387 14.88 -12.98 1.89
C GLU A 387 14.96 -14.13 0.89
N ALA A 388 13.83 -14.70 0.46
CA ALA A 388 13.79 -15.68 -0.63
C ALA A 388 13.56 -14.99 -1.99
N GLY A 389 13.40 -13.66 -2.02
CA GLY A 389 13.05 -12.92 -3.23
C GLY A 389 11.57 -13.02 -3.58
N VAL A 390 10.73 -13.43 -2.63
CA VAL A 390 9.30 -13.67 -2.84
C VAL A 390 8.48 -12.55 -2.24
N ILE A 391 7.41 -12.14 -2.92
CA ILE A 391 6.41 -11.25 -2.35
C ILE A 391 5.48 -12.07 -1.45
N PRO A 392 5.36 -11.74 -0.15
CA PRO A 392 4.46 -12.47 0.73
C PRO A 392 2.99 -12.34 0.33
N GLU A 393 2.30 -13.48 0.19
CA GLU A 393 0.86 -13.57 -0.12
C GLU A 393 -0.01 -13.24 1.12
N ILE A 394 0.09 -11.99 1.60
CA ILE A 394 -0.64 -11.48 2.77
C ILE A 394 -1.20 -10.08 2.46
N PRO A 395 -2.26 -9.62 3.16
CA PRO A 395 -2.88 -8.33 2.84
C PRO A 395 -1.97 -7.11 2.97
N MET A 396 -1.14 -7.04 4.03
CA MET A 396 -0.28 -5.89 4.32
C MET A 396 -0.98 -4.51 4.25
N GLU A 397 -2.18 -4.43 4.82
CA GLU A 397 -2.97 -3.19 4.93
C GLU A 397 -2.42 -2.27 6.04
N LEU A 398 -1.11 -2.01 6.03
CA LEU A 398 -0.41 -1.36 7.13
C LEU A 398 -0.85 0.09 7.32
N TYR A 399 -1.38 0.77 6.28
CA TYR A 399 -1.92 2.13 6.44
C TYR A 399 -3.05 2.22 7.48
N ASN A 400 -3.71 1.11 7.76
CA ASN A 400 -4.74 0.99 8.79
C ASN A 400 -4.18 0.71 10.19
N PHE A 401 -2.89 0.37 10.33
CA PHE A 401 -2.30 0.04 11.62
C PHE A 401 -2.56 1.13 12.64
N ILE A 402 -3.06 0.73 13.81
CA ILE A 402 -3.16 1.59 14.97
C ILE A 402 -1.81 1.60 15.66
N THR A 403 -1.18 2.77 15.71
CA THR A 403 0.13 2.98 16.34
C THR A 403 0.07 3.85 17.58
N ASP A 404 -1.02 4.60 17.76
CA ASP A 404 -1.21 5.53 18.88
C ASP A 404 -2.52 5.28 19.62
N LEU A 405 -2.43 5.06 20.92
CA LEU A 405 -3.56 4.88 21.83
C LEU A 405 -3.95 6.17 22.59
N GLY A 406 -3.19 7.24 22.37
CA GLY A 406 -3.26 8.52 23.04
C GLY A 406 -4.16 9.55 22.37
N ASN A 407 -3.78 10.83 22.51
CA ASN A 407 -4.46 11.98 21.91
C ASN A 407 -6.00 12.00 22.07
N GLU A 408 -6.50 11.86 23.30
CA GLU A 408 -7.93 11.84 23.60
C GLU A 408 -8.73 13.04 23.06
N PRO A 409 -8.22 14.29 23.06
CA PRO A 409 -8.91 15.41 22.44
C PRO A 409 -9.18 15.17 20.95
N GLY A 410 -8.17 14.73 20.19
CA GLY A 410 -8.31 14.45 18.75
C GLY A 410 -9.28 13.30 18.44
N ARG A 411 -9.43 12.34 19.36
CA ARG A 411 -10.36 11.19 19.21
C ARG A 411 -11.84 11.60 19.24
N LYS A 412 -12.16 12.75 19.83
CA LYS A 412 -13.53 13.27 19.94
C LYS A 412 -13.95 14.09 18.71
N ILE A 413 -13.00 14.42 17.83
CA ILE A 413 -13.22 15.23 16.63
C ILE A 413 -13.64 14.31 15.47
N PRO A 414 -14.65 14.69 14.65
CA PRO A 414 -15.06 13.90 13.49
C PRO A 414 -13.93 13.74 12.48
N ALA A 415 -13.92 12.62 11.75
CA ALA A 415 -12.85 12.29 10.80
C ALA A 415 -12.72 13.29 9.63
N SER A 416 -13.76 14.08 9.33
CA SER A 416 -13.70 15.14 8.32
C SER A 416 -12.79 16.31 8.71
N ASP A 417 -12.46 16.46 9.99
CA ASP A 417 -11.59 17.52 10.49
C ASP A 417 -10.13 17.07 10.52
N ILE A 418 -9.21 17.91 10.05
CA ILE A 418 -7.78 17.60 10.00
C ILE A 418 -7.13 17.44 11.39
N ARG A 419 -7.74 18.01 12.44
CA ARG A 419 -7.27 17.86 13.82
C ARG A 419 -7.67 16.51 14.42
N SER A 420 -8.53 15.75 13.74
CA SER A 420 -8.95 14.43 14.18
C SER A 420 -7.83 13.41 14.05
N THR A 421 -7.81 12.46 14.98
CA THR A 421 -6.99 11.23 14.88
C THR A 421 -7.76 10.07 14.28
N ARG A 422 -9.01 10.27 13.86
CA ARG A 422 -9.84 9.23 13.25
C ARG A 422 -9.48 9.02 11.80
N ASN A 423 -9.29 7.75 11.46
CA ASN A 423 -9.20 7.28 10.10
C ASN A 423 -10.47 7.67 9.33
N SER A 424 -10.30 8.14 8.10
CA SER A 424 -11.41 8.63 7.27
C SER A 424 -12.35 7.52 6.83
N ASP A 425 -11.84 6.29 6.71
CA ASP A 425 -12.58 5.13 6.19
C ASP A 425 -13.10 4.21 7.31
N THR A 426 -12.28 3.89 8.31
CA THR A 426 -12.67 2.99 9.42
C THR A 426 -13.28 3.74 10.61
N GLY A 427 -12.97 5.04 10.77
CA GLY A 427 -13.32 5.82 11.96
C GLY A 427 -12.51 5.48 13.21
N LEU A 428 -11.57 4.52 13.13
CA LEU A 428 -10.66 4.14 14.22
C LEU A 428 -9.65 5.25 14.48
N CYS A 429 -9.26 5.40 15.75
CA CYS A 429 -8.32 6.44 16.15
C CYS A 429 -6.87 5.94 16.11
N GLY A 430 -5.93 6.84 15.82
CA GLY A 430 -4.50 6.58 15.96
C GLY A 430 -3.92 5.68 14.88
N THR A 431 -4.59 5.60 13.73
CA THR A 431 -4.11 4.83 12.58
C THR A 431 -3.02 5.56 11.81
N LEU A 432 -2.13 4.84 11.11
CA LEU A 432 -1.06 5.42 10.29
C LEU A 432 -1.54 6.47 9.27
N GLU A 433 -2.73 6.33 8.70
CA GLU A 433 -3.32 7.33 7.79
C GLU A 433 -3.20 8.78 8.32
N ARG A 434 -3.31 8.99 9.63
CA ARG A 434 -3.27 10.32 10.27
C ARG A 434 -1.89 10.72 10.80
N GLN A 435 -0.91 9.83 10.69
CA GLN A 435 0.37 9.96 11.38
C GLN A 435 1.57 10.00 10.44
N VAL A 436 1.42 9.51 9.22
CA VAL A 436 2.44 9.58 8.17
C VAL A 436 1.86 10.11 6.84
N GLY A 437 2.72 10.34 5.86
CA GLY A 437 2.35 10.98 4.59
C GLY A 437 1.98 12.47 4.69
N GLN A 438 1.35 12.99 3.65
CA GLN A 438 0.88 14.38 3.57
C GLN A 438 -0.20 14.69 4.62
N VAL A 439 -1.10 13.75 4.87
CA VAL A 439 -2.22 13.94 5.82
C VAL A 439 -1.70 14.29 7.22
N ALA A 440 -0.62 13.65 7.65
CA ALA A 440 0.02 13.94 8.93
C ALA A 440 0.58 15.36 9.02
N MET A 441 1.13 15.90 7.93
CA MET A 441 1.67 17.27 7.92
C MET A 441 0.57 18.32 8.15
N PHE A 442 -0.63 18.12 7.59
CA PHE A 442 -1.79 18.97 7.89
C PHE A 442 -2.21 18.84 9.35
N HIS A 443 -2.30 17.60 9.85
CA HIS A 443 -2.66 17.33 11.23
C HIS A 443 -1.70 18.02 12.21
N PHE A 444 -0.40 17.77 12.09
CA PHE A 444 0.62 18.36 12.97
C PHE A 444 0.65 19.88 12.87
N ALA A 445 0.55 20.46 11.67
CA ALA A 445 0.50 21.90 11.51
C ALA A 445 -0.74 22.50 12.23
N ALA A 446 -1.90 21.85 12.13
CA ALA A 446 -3.14 22.32 12.73
C ALA A 446 -3.23 22.09 14.25
N THR A 447 -2.46 21.16 14.81
CA THR A 447 -2.49 20.87 16.25
C THR A 447 -1.33 21.49 17.03
N MET A 448 -0.17 21.65 16.39
CA MET A 448 1.06 22.10 17.03
C MET A 448 1.29 23.61 16.87
N LEU A 449 1.21 24.13 15.64
CA LEU A 449 1.52 25.54 15.35
C LEU A 449 0.64 26.56 16.08
N PRO A 450 -0.68 26.33 16.34
CA PRO A 450 -1.48 27.28 17.10
C PRO A 450 -0.92 27.60 18.50
N LYS A 451 -0.11 26.69 19.07
CA LYS A 451 0.51 26.85 20.39
C LYS A 451 1.96 27.29 20.30
N SER A 452 2.74 26.72 19.37
CA SER A 452 4.19 26.92 19.29
C SER A 452 4.62 28.07 18.39
N ASP A 453 3.85 28.36 17.33
CA ASP A 453 4.13 29.41 16.35
C ASP A 453 2.82 29.94 15.75
N PRO A 454 2.05 30.74 16.52
CA PRO A 454 0.75 31.25 16.08
C PRO A 454 0.84 32.11 14.83
N ALA A 455 1.93 32.86 14.65
CA ALA A 455 2.16 33.68 13.47
C ALA A 455 2.25 32.83 12.20
N ARG A 456 2.96 31.69 12.26
CA ARG A 456 3.01 30.73 11.14
C ARG A 456 1.65 30.11 10.86
N TYR A 457 0.92 29.73 11.90
CA TYR A 457 -0.42 29.18 11.74
C TYR A 457 -1.36 30.18 11.05
N HIS A 458 -1.32 31.46 11.44
CA HIS A 458 -2.06 32.53 10.75
C HIS A 458 -1.63 32.68 9.28
N ALA A 459 -0.34 32.64 8.98
CA ALA A 459 0.14 32.69 7.60
C ALA A 459 -0.37 31.50 6.74
N LEU A 460 -0.59 30.32 7.33
CA LEU A 460 -1.21 29.18 6.63
C LEU A 460 -2.69 29.43 6.34
N LEU A 461 -3.42 30.07 7.26
CA LEU A 461 -4.80 30.48 7.06
C LEU A 461 -4.93 31.57 5.99
N ASP A 462 -4.07 32.59 6.02
CA ASP A 462 -4.06 33.70 5.05
C ASP A 462 -3.76 33.22 3.63
N LYS A 463 -2.95 32.16 3.49
CA LYS A 463 -2.68 31.49 2.22
C LYS A 463 -3.79 30.56 1.75
N GLY A 464 -4.84 30.38 2.55
CA GLY A 464 -5.98 29.53 2.23
C GLY A 464 -5.73 28.04 2.36
N TYR A 465 -4.62 27.61 2.97
CA TYR A 465 -4.32 26.17 3.11
C TYR A 465 -5.26 25.46 4.07
N PHE A 466 -5.90 26.20 4.98
CA PHE A 466 -6.93 25.70 5.87
C PHE A 466 -8.20 26.53 5.72
N THR A 467 -9.34 25.85 5.81
CA THR A 467 -10.66 26.48 5.83
C THR A 467 -11.43 25.96 7.03
N LEU A 468 -11.99 26.89 7.81
CA LEU A 468 -12.85 26.57 8.95
C LEU A 468 -14.30 26.83 8.54
N GLN A 469 -15.08 25.77 8.40
CA GLN A 469 -16.51 25.84 8.07
C GLN A 469 -17.31 25.03 9.08
N ASN A 470 -18.33 25.63 9.69
CA ASN A 470 -19.19 24.99 10.69
C ASN A 470 -18.40 24.29 11.82
N GLY A 471 -17.27 24.88 12.23
CA GLY A 471 -16.39 24.32 13.26
C GLY A 471 -15.46 23.18 12.79
N VAL A 472 -15.56 22.76 11.53
CA VAL A 472 -14.70 21.74 10.90
C VAL A 472 -13.56 22.42 10.15
N LEU A 473 -12.32 22.04 10.49
CA LEU A 473 -11.12 22.52 9.81
C LEU A 473 -10.73 21.52 8.70
N SER A 474 -10.67 21.98 7.45
CA SER A 474 -10.37 21.15 6.28
C SER A 474 -9.35 21.81 5.36
N VAL A 475 -8.79 21.02 4.43
CA VAL A 475 -7.94 21.51 3.33
C VAL A 475 -8.81 21.69 2.09
N PRO A 476 -8.78 22.85 1.40
CA PRO A 476 -9.53 23.04 0.17
C PRO A 476 -9.08 22.09 -0.94
N THR A 477 -10.06 21.44 -1.58
CA THR A 477 -9.85 20.58 -2.75
C THR A 477 -10.50 21.11 -4.03
N ALA A 478 -11.23 22.24 -3.93
CA ALA A 478 -11.91 22.91 -5.03
C ALA A 478 -11.96 24.43 -4.77
N PRO A 479 -11.90 25.29 -5.81
CA PRO A 479 -11.72 24.94 -7.23
C PRO A 479 -10.32 24.41 -7.55
N GLU A 480 -9.35 24.61 -6.65
CA GLU A 480 -7.99 24.08 -6.74
C GLU A 480 -7.71 23.14 -5.55
N ASP A 481 -6.95 22.06 -5.79
CA ASP A 481 -6.51 21.13 -4.75
C ASP A 481 -5.22 21.62 -4.08
N LEU A 482 -5.37 22.21 -2.89
CA LEU A 482 -4.26 22.81 -2.16
C LEU A 482 -3.40 21.82 -1.38
N ARG A 483 -3.67 20.51 -1.47
CA ARG A 483 -2.90 19.51 -0.72
C ARG A 483 -1.42 19.46 -1.14
N LYS A 484 -1.16 19.43 -2.45
CA LYS A 484 0.20 19.44 -3.02
C LYS A 484 0.90 20.80 -2.78
N PRO A 485 0.26 21.96 -3.05
CA PRO A 485 0.83 23.27 -2.72
C PRO A 485 1.23 23.44 -1.25
N PHE A 486 0.40 23.00 -0.30
CA PHE A 486 0.72 23.11 1.13
C PHE A 486 1.99 22.34 1.50
N LEU A 487 2.11 21.08 1.06
CA LEU A 487 3.31 20.29 1.36
C LEU A 487 4.56 20.96 0.76
N ALA A 488 4.47 21.40 -0.51
CA ALA A 488 5.57 22.09 -1.17
C ALA A 488 6.00 23.36 -0.42
N PHE A 489 5.04 24.12 0.10
CA PHE A 489 5.31 25.29 0.92
C PHE A 489 6.05 24.95 2.23
N LEU A 490 5.61 23.91 2.96
CA LEU A 490 6.31 23.47 4.17
C LEU A 490 7.73 22.97 3.86
N MET A 491 7.91 22.21 2.78
CA MET A 491 9.21 21.71 2.36
C MET A 491 10.16 22.86 1.99
N GLN A 492 9.67 23.85 1.25
CA GLN A 492 10.45 25.05 0.91
C GLN A 492 10.85 25.83 2.16
N LEU A 493 9.93 25.99 3.12
CA LEU A 493 10.24 26.64 4.40
C LEU A 493 11.31 25.88 5.18
N ALA A 494 11.18 24.56 5.29
CA ALA A 494 12.15 23.71 5.98
C ALA A 494 13.53 23.72 5.31
N GLY A 495 13.57 23.81 3.98
CA GLY A 495 14.80 23.90 3.18
C GLY A 495 15.48 25.27 3.18
N SER A 496 14.81 26.33 3.67
CA SER A 496 15.37 27.68 3.70
C SER A 496 16.46 27.83 4.78
N LYS A 497 17.42 28.74 4.57
CA LYS A 497 18.50 28.98 5.54
C LYS A 497 17.97 29.42 6.91
N ASP A 498 16.89 30.20 6.92
CA ASP A 498 16.21 30.71 8.11
C ASP A 498 14.96 29.88 8.45
N ALA A 499 15.01 28.57 8.16
CA ALA A 499 13.90 27.65 8.39
C ALA A 499 13.43 27.72 9.85
N PRO A 500 12.15 28.06 10.11
CA PRO A 500 11.61 28.14 11.47
C PRO A 500 11.70 26.80 12.18
N GLU A 501 12.10 26.80 13.45
CA GLU A 501 12.23 25.57 14.23
C GLU A 501 10.88 24.83 14.37
N SER A 502 9.79 25.59 14.46
CA SER A 502 8.41 25.06 14.46
C SER A 502 8.10 24.23 13.22
N VAL A 503 8.61 24.62 12.04
CA VAL A 503 8.41 23.88 10.79
C VAL A 503 9.31 22.65 10.74
N LYS A 504 10.57 22.76 11.16
CA LYS A 504 11.49 21.61 11.26
C LYS A 504 10.93 20.53 12.18
N GLU A 505 10.32 20.95 13.28
CA GLU A 505 9.72 20.05 14.24
C GLU A 505 8.54 19.25 13.67
N LEU A 506 7.77 19.79 12.71
CA LEU A 506 6.72 19.02 12.02
C LEU A 506 7.29 17.79 11.30
N PHE A 507 8.45 17.92 10.65
CA PHE A 507 9.11 16.81 9.95
C PHE A 507 9.72 15.80 10.93
N ARG A 508 10.20 16.25 12.10
CA ARG A 508 10.68 15.33 13.14
C ARG A 508 9.54 14.56 13.80
N MET A 509 8.41 15.22 14.09
CA MET A 509 7.19 14.54 14.58
C MET A 509 6.71 13.48 13.59
N HIS A 510 6.78 13.76 12.29
CA HIS A 510 6.51 12.78 11.24
C HIS A 510 7.48 11.59 11.30
N GLY A 511 8.78 11.84 11.44
CA GLY A 511 9.79 10.79 11.63
C GLY A 511 9.55 9.94 12.89
N GLU A 512 9.15 10.55 14.01
CA GLU A 512 8.82 9.83 15.25
C GLU A 512 7.63 8.89 15.05
N ALA A 513 6.55 9.39 14.44
CA ALA A 513 5.36 8.59 14.14
C ALA A 513 5.69 7.46 13.14
N PHE A 514 6.52 7.75 12.14
CA PHE A 514 6.98 6.74 11.19
C PHE A 514 7.83 5.67 11.87
N ALA A 515 8.74 6.03 12.79
CA ALA A 515 9.49 5.04 13.56
C ALA A 515 8.60 4.16 14.43
N ALA A 516 7.57 4.73 15.07
CA ALA A 516 6.59 3.96 15.82
C ALA A 516 5.85 2.94 14.92
N ALA A 517 5.56 3.33 13.67
CA ALA A 517 5.02 2.43 12.65
C ALA A 517 5.98 1.30 12.31
N LEU A 518 7.24 1.63 12.03
CA LEU A 518 8.25 0.65 11.65
C LEU A 518 8.49 -0.39 12.75
N LEU A 519 8.46 0.02 14.02
CA LEU A 519 8.56 -0.90 15.16
C LEU A 519 7.37 -1.85 15.25
N GLU A 520 6.14 -1.37 15.01
CA GLU A 520 4.94 -2.23 15.00
C GLU A 520 4.95 -3.20 13.80
N ILE A 521 5.37 -2.73 12.63
CA ILE A 521 5.56 -3.56 11.43
C ILE A 521 6.57 -4.66 11.71
N ASP A 522 7.69 -4.32 12.35
CA ASP A 522 8.76 -5.27 12.63
C ASP A 522 8.36 -6.33 13.68
N GLU A 523 7.61 -5.92 14.69
CA GLU A 523 7.03 -6.81 15.70
C GLU A 523 6.02 -7.80 15.11
N ILE A 524 5.33 -7.44 14.03
CA ILE A 524 4.31 -8.29 13.42
C ILE A 524 4.88 -9.13 12.28
N LEU A 525 5.62 -8.52 11.36
CA LEU A 525 6.08 -9.15 10.12
C LEU A 525 7.47 -9.77 10.22
N HIS A 526 8.31 -9.30 11.15
CA HIS A 526 9.71 -9.71 11.31
C HIS A 526 10.54 -9.71 10.00
N PRO A 527 10.55 -8.61 9.22
CA PRO A 527 11.40 -8.53 8.04
C PRO A 527 12.87 -8.63 8.46
N LYS A 528 13.67 -9.40 7.71
CA LYS A 528 15.11 -9.57 8.01
C LYS A 528 15.97 -8.34 7.72
N THR A 529 15.44 -7.36 7.00
CA THR A 529 16.11 -6.11 6.68
C THR A 529 15.66 -5.00 7.62
N ASP A 530 16.60 -4.20 8.10
CA ASP A 530 16.34 -2.93 8.81
C ASP A 530 16.43 -1.71 7.88
N VAL A 531 16.70 -1.93 6.58
CA VAL A 531 16.71 -0.88 5.57
C VAL A 531 15.28 -0.61 5.09
N ARG A 532 14.91 0.67 4.98
CA ARG A 532 13.62 1.12 4.44
C ARG A 532 13.86 2.04 3.26
N ILE A 533 13.43 1.59 2.08
CA ILE A 533 13.56 2.38 0.85
C ILE A 533 12.33 3.28 0.73
N LEU A 534 12.54 4.59 0.78
CA LEU A 534 11.47 5.58 0.75
C LEU A 534 11.30 6.14 -0.65
N PHE A 535 10.05 6.12 -1.13
CA PHE A 535 9.65 6.80 -2.36
C PHE A 535 8.75 7.99 -2.03
N GLY A 536 8.65 8.94 -2.95
CA GLY A 536 7.65 10.00 -2.91
C GLY A 536 8.17 11.39 -2.59
N ARG A 537 7.32 12.40 -2.79
CA ARG A 537 7.72 13.82 -2.80
C ARG A 537 8.25 14.31 -1.46
N LEU A 538 7.69 13.84 -0.35
CA LEU A 538 8.01 14.32 1.00
C LEU A 538 9.48 14.11 1.36
N VAL A 539 10.12 13.10 0.77
CA VAL A 539 11.53 12.73 1.02
C VAL A 539 12.49 13.22 -0.06
N LYS A 540 12.01 13.95 -1.09
CA LYS A 540 12.88 14.45 -2.18
C LYS A 540 13.79 15.59 -1.77
N GLU A 541 13.36 16.44 -0.85
CA GLU A 541 14.19 17.54 -0.37
C GLU A 541 15.17 17.04 0.69
N PRO A 542 16.50 17.18 0.48
CA PRO A 542 17.51 16.60 1.38
C PRO A 542 17.35 17.04 2.84
N THR A 543 17.01 18.32 3.07
CA THR A 543 16.77 18.86 4.41
C THR A 543 15.55 18.22 5.08
N CYS A 544 14.45 18.02 4.33
CA CYS A 544 13.25 17.38 4.85
C CYS A 544 13.51 15.91 5.18
N PHE A 545 14.25 15.21 4.32
CA PHE A 545 14.66 13.83 4.56
C PHE A 545 15.55 13.69 5.80
N ALA A 546 16.53 14.59 5.99
CA ALA A 546 17.38 14.61 7.16
C ALA A 546 16.59 14.85 8.46
N LEU A 547 15.64 15.79 8.46
CA LEU A 547 14.75 16.04 9.61
C LEU A 547 13.86 14.84 9.92
N LEU A 548 13.35 14.15 8.91
CA LEU A 548 12.60 12.91 9.09
C LEU A 548 13.50 11.84 9.74
N GLN A 549 14.74 11.69 9.30
CA GLN A 549 15.73 10.79 9.92
C GLN A 549 16.07 11.19 11.36
N GLU A 550 16.15 12.49 11.68
CA GLU A 550 16.28 12.96 13.06
C GLU A 550 15.08 12.52 13.91
N GLY A 551 13.86 12.68 13.40
CA GLY A 551 12.64 12.21 14.05
C GLY A 551 12.64 10.71 14.32
N VAL A 552 13.05 9.90 13.34
CA VAL A 552 13.18 8.45 13.53
C VAL A 552 14.16 8.13 14.66
N ARG A 553 15.33 8.80 14.67
CA ARG A 553 16.38 8.61 15.68
C ARG A 553 15.99 9.05 17.09
N ARG A 554 14.95 9.87 17.26
CA ARG A 554 14.38 10.17 18.59
C ARG A 554 13.67 8.97 19.20
N VAL A 555 13.22 8.03 18.38
CA VAL A 555 12.50 6.81 18.82
C VAL A 555 13.41 5.59 18.79
N THR A 556 14.19 5.40 17.71
CA THR A 556 15.06 4.23 17.53
C THR A 556 16.20 4.51 16.55
N ASP A 557 17.37 3.89 16.79
CA ASP A 557 18.55 3.91 15.92
C ASP A 557 18.63 2.69 14.99
N ARG A 558 17.69 1.75 15.12
CA ARG A 558 17.70 0.46 14.40
C ARG A 558 17.56 0.60 12.88
N PHE A 559 16.72 1.51 12.40
CA PHE A 559 16.34 1.56 10.99
C PHE A 559 17.24 2.49 10.17
N THR A 560 17.66 2.01 9.00
CA THR A 560 18.36 2.83 8.00
C THR A 560 17.40 3.23 6.90
N LEU A 561 17.18 4.54 6.72
CA LEU A 561 16.34 5.06 5.65
C LEU A 561 17.19 5.36 4.41
N GLN A 562 16.75 4.88 3.25
CA GLN A 562 17.36 5.16 1.95
C GLN A 562 16.35 5.82 1.02
N LEU A 563 16.79 6.84 0.27
CA LEU A 563 15.96 7.48 -0.74
C LEU A 563 15.98 6.66 -2.03
N ALA A 564 14.82 6.42 -2.61
CA ALA A 564 14.72 5.95 -3.99
C ALA A 564 14.79 7.15 -4.94
N ASP A 565 15.95 7.33 -5.57
CA ASP A 565 16.19 8.35 -6.60
C ASP A 565 16.61 7.72 -7.93
N ASP A 566 16.98 8.56 -8.90
CA ASP A 566 17.35 8.13 -10.25
C ASP A 566 18.57 7.19 -10.29
N SER A 567 19.34 7.08 -9.20
CA SER A 567 20.43 6.10 -9.07
C SER A 567 19.92 4.66 -9.06
N LEU A 568 18.63 4.44 -8.83
CA LEU A 568 17.99 3.13 -8.98
C LEU A 568 17.71 2.74 -10.44
N ALA A 569 18.10 3.53 -11.44
CA ALA A 569 17.97 3.14 -12.86
C ALA A 569 19.17 2.31 -13.34
N CYS A 570 19.19 1.02 -13.02
CA CYS A 570 20.32 0.11 -13.26
C CYS A 570 20.08 -0.92 -14.37
N THR A 571 18.85 -1.38 -14.55
CA THR A 571 18.48 -2.33 -15.60
C THR A 571 18.37 -1.69 -16.99
N PRO A 572 18.41 -2.48 -18.09
CA PRO A 572 18.31 -1.92 -19.45
C PRO A 572 17.06 -1.08 -19.69
N LEU A 573 15.87 -1.57 -19.29
CA LEU A 573 14.62 -0.82 -19.48
C LEU A 573 14.58 0.44 -18.61
N MET A 574 15.03 0.37 -17.36
CA MET A 574 15.03 1.52 -16.46
C MET A 574 16.03 2.60 -16.90
N LYS A 575 17.19 2.21 -17.42
CA LYS A 575 18.17 3.14 -18.05
C LYS A 575 17.60 3.83 -19.28
N ARG A 576 16.82 3.12 -20.10
CA ARG A 576 16.12 3.73 -21.24
C ARG A 576 15.05 4.71 -20.79
N LEU A 577 14.27 4.37 -19.76
CA LEU A 577 13.32 5.30 -19.16
C LEU A 577 14.03 6.55 -18.60
N ALA A 578 15.17 6.38 -17.92
CA ALA A 578 15.96 7.50 -17.41
C ALA A 578 16.52 8.42 -18.52
N ALA A 579 16.74 7.88 -19.72
CA ALA A 579 17.19 8.62 -20.89
C ALA A 579 16.03 9.17 -21.75
N ASP A 580 14.77 8.90 -21.40
CA ASP A 580 13.61 9.35 -22.17
C ASP A 580 13.43 10.87 -22.01
N PRO A 581 13.23 11.63 -23.11
CA PRO A 581 13.10 13.09 -23.04
C PRO A 581 11.74 13.59 -22.52
N HIS A 582 10.72 12.74 -22.47
CA HIS A 582 9.35 13.13 -22.09
C HIS A 582 8.93 12.55 -20.74
N TYR A 583 9.44 11.36 -20.38
CA TYR A 583 9.03 10.64 -19.18
C TYR A 583 10.17 10.44 -18.20
N THR A 584 9.83 10.33 -16.92
CA THR A 584 10.82 10.18 -15.83
C THR A 584 10.69 8.84 -15.12
N VAL A 585 11.79 8.39 -14.49
CA VAL A 585 11.80 7.20 -13.60
C VAL A 585 10.73 7.32 -12.52
N ALA A 586 10.62 8.50 -11.88
CA ALA A 586 9.62 8.76 -10.86
C ALA A 586 8.16 8.63 -11.34
N GLN A 587 7.90 8.67 -12.64
CA GLN A 587 6.58 8.43 -13.21
C GLN A 587 6.40 6.95 -13.55
N PHE A 588 7.30 6.32 -14.31
CA PHE A 588 7.04 5.02 -14.94
C PHE A 588 7.79 3.82 -14.33
N ALA A 589 8.58 4.01 -13.25
CA ALA A 589 9.38 2.93 -12.68
C ALA A 589 8.55 1.69 -12.30
N GLN A 590 7.37 1.87 -11.71
CA GLN A 590 6.49 0.76 -11.31
C GLN A 590 5.89 0.04 -12.52
N ALA A 591 5.59 0.75 -13.62
CA ALA A 591 5.14 0.12 -14.86
C ALA A 591 6.26 -0.73 -15.48
N VAL A 592 7.50 -0.25 -15.45
CA VAL A 592 8.69 -1.03 -15.87
C VAL A 592 8.95 -2.20 -14.91
N GLY A 593 8.79 -2.00 -13.60
CA GLY A 593 8.86 -3.07 -12.61
C GLY A 593 7.83 -4.18 -12.87
N ALA A 594 6.63 -3.79 -13.29
CA ALA A 594 5.57 -4.72 -13.66
C ALA A 594 5.93 -5.58 -14.88
N VAL A 595 6.67 -5.03 -15.85
CA VAL A 595 7.23 -5.81 -16.97
C VAL A 595 8.13 -6.92 -16.45
N TYR A 596 9.10 -6.61 -15.58
CA TYR A 596 9.99 -7.64 -15.01
C TYR A 596 9.22 -8.64 -14.15
N PHE A 597 8.22 -8.17 -13.41
CA PHE A 597 7.38 -9.05 -12.62
C PHE A 597 6.68 -10.09 -13.52
N ALA A 598 6.05 -9.68 -14.62
CA ALA A 598 5.45 -10.62 -15.58
C ALA A 598 6.48 -11.60 -16.17
N ALA A 599 7.68 -11.10 -16.49
CA ALA A 599 8.74 -11.89 -17.12
C ALA A 599 9.21 -13.10 -16.29
N GLU A 600 9.04 -13.09 -14.96
CA GLU A 600 9.41 -14.21 -14.08
C GLU A 600 8.64 -15.51 -14.36
N GLU A 601 7.42 -15.40 -14.88
CA GLU A 601 6.56 -16.56 -15.18
C GLU A 601 6.47 -16.86 -16.68
N CYS A 602 7.11 -16.05 -17.53
CA CYS A 602 7.23 -16.39 -18.94
C CYS A 602 8.20 -17.57 -19.12
N GLU A 603 7.78 -18.58 -19.88
CA GLU A 603 8.67 -19.68 -20.26
C GLU A 603 9.86 -19.14 -21.07
N PRO A 604 11.09 -19.68 -20.91
CA PRO A 604 12.21 -19.29 -21.76
C PRO A 604 11.83 -19.49 -23.23
N SER A 605 12.04 -18.48 -24.08
CA SER A 605 11.88 -18.66 -25.51
C SER A 605 12.82 -19.79 -25.96
N ALA A 606 12.26 -20.81 -26.60
CA ALA A 606 13.06 -21.87 -27.21
C ALA A 606 13.91 -21.23 -28.31
N GLN A 607 15.20 -21.01 -28.01
CA GLN A 607 16.18 -20.49 -28.95
C GLN A 607 16.49 -21.50 -30.05
#